data_AF-A0A0X8HSG9-F1
#
_entry.id   AF-A0A0X8HSG9-F1
#
_cell.length_a   1.000
_cell.length_b   1.000
_cell.length_c   1.000
_cell.angle_alpha   90.00
_cell.angle_beta   90.00
_cell.angle_gamma   90.00
#
_symmetry.space_group_name_H-M   'P 1'
#
loop_
_entity.id
_entity.type
_entity.pdbx_description
1 polymer ?
#
loop_
_entity_poly.entity_id
_entity_poly.type
_entity_poly.pdbx_seq_one_letter_code
_entity_poly.pdbx_strand_id
1 'polypeptide(L)'
;MSLISSLLFIISSFQLFHSGFSSFEFHQLKKQPHMYNGLQKEIRLPIDIQLEVITGLILFTLAVFLSFDKLEYLTLRGPRKLLSQNQYLSEIQMTAATKKDNLIGSDAYGEFTFMPSFVDIHAKRKEIREYISRKNQ
;
A
#
# COMPACT_ATOMS: atom_id res chain seq x y z
N MET A 1 -1.29 0.39 4.42
CA MET A 1 -0.47 -0.82 4.61
C MET A 1 -0.77 -1.35 5.99
N SER A 2 -1.58 -2.40 6.05
CA SER A 2 -1.85 -3.13 7.28
C SER A 2 -0.54 -3.59 7.95
N LEU A 3 -0.48 -3.55 9.27
CA LEU A 3 0.67 -4.09 10.03
C LEU A 3 0.95 -5.56 9.66
N ILE A 4 -0.11 -6.31 9.35
CA ILE A 4 -0.03 -7.73 8.96
C ILE A 4 0.66 -7.88 7.61
N SER A 5 0.32 -7.06 6.61
CA SER A 5 0.95 -7.14 5.29
C SER A 5 2.45 -6.82 5.37
N SER A 6 2.83 -5.83 6.16
CA SER A 6 4.23 -5.45 6.36
C SER A 6 5.04 -6.58 7.03
N LEU A 7 4.47 -7.23 8.05
CA LEU A 7 5.12 -8.36 8.73
C LEU A 7 5.27 -9.57 7.80
N LEU A 8 4.24 -9.88 7.01
CA LEU A 8 4.30 -10.94 6.01
C LEU A 8 5.33 -10.64 4.91
N PHE A 9 5.45 -9.38 4.48
CA PHE A 9 6.49 -8.97 3.53
C PHE A 9 7.89 -9.21 4.07
N ILE A 10 8.14 -8.86 5.32
CA ILE A 10 9.45 -9.07 5.96
C ILE A 10 9.74 -10.57 6.04
N ILE A 11 8.83 -11.36 6.60
CA ILE A 11 9.02 -12.81 6.78
C ILE A 11 9.24 -13.51 5.43
N SER A 12 8.37 -13.24 4.44
CA SER A 12 8.49 -13.86 3.12
C SER A 12 9.77 -13.45 2.40
N SER A 13 10.20 -12.19 2.53
CA SER A 13 11.47 -11.73 1.96
C SER A 13 12.68 -12.41 2.61
N PHE A 14 12.70 -12.54 3.94
CA PHE A 14 13.75 -13.26 4.66
C PHE A 14 13.78 -14.74 4.27
N GLN A 15 12.61 -15.38 4.15
CA GLN A 15 12.51 -16.77 3.74
C GLN A 15 12.98 -17.00 2.30
N LEU A 16 12.60 -16.13 1.36
CA LEU A 16 13.08 -16.21 -0.02
C LEU A 16 14.59 -15.98 -0.09
N PHE A 17 15.13 -15.04 0.70
CA PHE A 17 16.57 -14.83 0.78
C PHE A 17 17.31 -16.04 1.37
N HIS A 18 16.77 -16.62 2.44
CA HIS A 18 17.29 -17.85 3.06
C HIS A 18 17.33 -19.01 2.05
N SER A 19 16.20 -19.29 1.40
CA SER A 19 16.12 -20.35 0.39
C SER A 19 17.01 -20.09 -0.83
N GLY A 20 17.18 -18.81 -1.21
CA GLY A 20 18.09 -18.39 -2.26
C GLY A 20 19.56 -18.64 -1.90
N PHE A 21 19.94 -18.38 -0.65
CA PHE A 21 21.27 -18.68 -0.12
C PHE A 21 21.53 -20.19 -0.08
N SER A 22 20.58 -21.00 0.43
CA SER A 22 20.69 -22.47 0.43
C SER A 22 20.79 -23.04 -0.98
N SER A 23 20.01 -22.50 -1.93
CA SER A 23 20.10 -22.87 -3.34
C SER A 23 21.46 -22.49 -3.94
N PHE A 24 22.00 -21.32 -3.60
CA PHE A 24 23.32 -20.89 -4.04
C PHE A 24 24.43 -21.83 -3.55
N GLU A 25 24.44 -22.17 -2.26
CA GLU A 25 25.41 -23.10 -1.69
C GLU A 25 25.31 -24.49 -2.36
N PHE A 26 24.09 -25.01 -2.52
CA PHE A 26 23.86 -26.28 -3.20
C PHE A 26 24.41 -26.28 -4.64
N HIS A 27 24.14 -25.22 -5.41
CA HIS A 27 24.64 -25.10 -6.78
C HIS A 27 26.17 -24.90 -6.82
N GLN A 28 26.75 -24.24 -5.83
CA GLN A 28 28.19 -24.05 -5.74
C GLN A 28 28.90 -25.39 -5.40
N LEU A 29 28.34 -26.17 -4.48
CA LEU A 29 28.82 -27.51 -4.15
C LEU A 29 28.67 -28.49 -5.33
N LYS A 30 27.57 -28.41 -6.08
CA LYS A 30 27.35 -29.21 -7.29
C LYS A 30 28.41 -28.97 -8.37
N LYS A 31 28.98 -27.76 -8.44
CA LYS A 31 30.04 -27.41 -9.39
C LYS A 31 31.42 -27.96 -8.98
N GLN A 32 31.60 -28.43 -7.74
CA GLN A 32 32.90 -28.94 -7.30
C GLN A 32 33.20 -30.34 -7.89
N PRO A 33 34.38 -30.55 -8.50
CA PRO A 33 34.72 -31.77 -9.23
C PRO A 33 34.90 -33.01 -8.36
N HIS A 34 34.99 -32.88 -7.03
CA HIS A 34 35.24 -34.01 -6.13
C HIS A 34 34.04 -34.96 -5.94
N MET A 35 32.84 -34.57 -6.40
CA MET A 35 31.64 -35.43 -6.43
C MET A 35 31.50 -36.21 -7.75
N TYR A 36 32.38 -36.00 -8.74
CA TYR A 36 32.31 -36.62 -10.07
C TYR A 36 32.89 -38.05 -10.13
N ASN A 37 33.12 -38.70 -8.99
CA ASN A 37 33.54 -40.11 -8.96
C ASN A 37 32.32 -41.03 -9.13
N GLY A 38 31.92 -41.25 -10.38
CA GLY A 38 31.29 -42.51 -10.80
C GLY A 38 29.77 -42.62 -10.87
N LEU A 39 29.00 -41.63 -10.43
CA LEU A 39 27.54 -41.62 -10.67
C LEU A 39 27.08 -40.25 -11.17
N GLN A 40 26.86 -40.15 -12.49
CA GLN A 40 26.02 -39.11 -13.09
C GLN A 40 24.54 -39.33 -12.72
N LYS A 41 24.22 -39.42 -11.43
CA LYS A 41 22.84 -39.23 -11.01
C LYS A 41 22.64 -37.72 -11.00
N GLU A 42 21.72 -37.22 -11.82
CA GLU A 42 21.32 -35.81 -11.80
C GLU A 42 21.05 -35.40 -10.35
N ILE A 43 21.99 -34.69 -9.72
CA ILE A 43 21.77 -34.16 -8.37
C ILE A 43 20.75 -33.03 -8.56
N ARG A 44 19.49 -33.35 -8.27
CA ARG A 44 18.34 -32.45 -8.31
C ARG A 44 18.31 -31.63 -7.03
N LEU A 45 17.69 -30.45 -7.11
CA LEU A 45 17.52 -29.60 -5.93
C LEU A 45 16.75 -30.38 -4.85
N PRO A 46 17.24 -30.40 -3.61
CA PRO A 46 16.50 -30.94 -2.48
C PRO A 46 15.07 -30.37 -2.38
N ILE A 47 14.11 -31.23 -2.00
CA ILE A 47 12.68 -30.90 -2.01
C ILE A 47 12.33 -29.86 -0.93
N ASP A 48 13.06 -29.87 0.18
CA ASP A 48 13.00 -28.85 1.23
C ASP A 48 13.23 -27.44 0.68
N ILE A 49 14.30 -27.21 -0.08
CA ILE A 49 14.59 -25.89 -0.70
C ILE A 49 13.47 -25.53 -1.68
N GLN A 50 12.94 -26.49 -2.45
CA GLN A 50 11.81 -26.24 -3.34
C GLN A 50 10.55 -25.79 -2.57
N LEU A 51 10.23 -26.46 -1.46
CA LEU A 51 9.09 -26.12 -0.62
C LEU A 51 9.28 -24.77 0.09
N GLU A 52 10.49 -24.44 0.54
CA GLU A 52 10.79 -23.13 1.12
C GLU A 52 10.54 -21.99 0.13
N VAL A 53 10.96 -22.16 -1.13
CA VAL A 53 10.72 -21.15 -2.18
C VAL A 53 9.23 -21.03 -2.47
N ILE A 54 8.51 -22.15 -2.63
CA ILE A 54 7.08 -22.15 -2.92
C ILE A 54 6.29 -21.49 -1.79
N THR A 55 6.57 -21.86 -0.54
CA THR A 55 5.89 -21.27 0.62
C THR A 55 6.25 -19.79 0.80
N GLY A 56 7.51 -19.40 0.57
CA GLY A 56 7.93 -18.00 0.55
C GLY A 56 7.21 -17.18 -0.51
N LEU A 57 7.05 -17.72 -1.72
CA LEU A 57 6.33 -17.08 -2.82
C LEU A 57 4.82 -16.92 -2.52
N ILE A 58 4.19 -17.95 -1.95
CA ILE A 58 2.79 -17.89 -1.51
C ILE A 58 2.62 -16.81 -0.43
N LEU A 59 3.49 -16.76 0.57
CA LEU A 59 3.43 -15.74 1.61
C LEU A 59 3.67 -14.33 1.06
N PHE A 60 4.60 -14.18 0.13
CA PHE A 60 4.89 -12.89 -0.51
C PHE A 60 3.69 -12.40 -1.33
N THR A 61 3.09 -13.28 -2.14
CA THR A 61 1.89 -12.93 -2.94
C THR A 61 0.70 -12.56 -2.05
N LEU A 62 0.47 -13.30 -0.95
CA LEU A 62 -0.54 -12.94 0.05
C LEU A 62 -0.25 -11.59 0.71
N ALA A 63 1.02 -11.30 1.04
CA ALA A 63 1.43 -10.01 1.59
C ALA A 63 1.10 -8.85 0.64
N VAL A 64 1.31 -9.04 -0.67
CA VAL A 64 0.94 -8.05 -1.70
C VAL A 64 -0.56 -7.80 -1.69
N PHE A 65 -1.41 -8.83 -1.70
CA PHE A 65 -2.86 -8.63 -1.70
C PHE A 65 -3.35 -7.96 -0.41
N LEU A 66 -2.81 -8.35 0.75
CA LEU A 66 -3.15 -7.76 2.03
C LEU A 66 -2.62 -6.33 2.22
N SER A 67 -1.71 -5.87 1.35
CA SER A 67 -1.19 -4.50 1.41
C SER A 67 -2.19 -3.46 0.91
N PHE A 68 -3.16 -3.90 0.10
CA PHE A 68 -4.25 -3.06 -0.40
C PHE A 68 -5.33 -2.96 0.68
N ASP A 69 -5.39 -1.80 1.32
CA ASP A 69 -6.48 -1.46 2.23
C ASP A 69 -7.68 -0.90 1.44
N LYS A 70 -8.88 -0.99 2.03
CA LYS A 70 -10.06 -0.34 1.46
C LYS A 70 -9.88 1.19 1.48
N LEU A 71 -10.43 1.84 0.48
CA LEU A 71 -10.43 3.29 0.36
C LEU A 71 -11.35 3.91 1.42
N GLU A 72 -10.72 4.65 2.32
CA GLU A 72 -11.37 5.39 3.39
C GLU A 72 -11.01 6.87 3.32
N TYR A 73 -11.99 7.73 3.56
CA TYR A 73 -11.88 9.17 3.43
C TYR A 73 -12.48 9.87 4.64
N LEU A 74 -11.95 11.03 4.98
CA LEU A 74 -12.53 11.92 5.98
C LEU A 74 -13.25 13.07 5.28
N THR A 75 -14.41 13.46 5.82
CA THR A 75 -15.15 14.64 5.34
C THR A 75 -14.35 15.92 5.59
N LEU A 76 -14.30 16.80 4.58
CA LEU A 76 -13.65 18.12 4.71
C LEU A 76 -14.51 19.12 5.48
N ARG A 77 -15.84 19.01 5.35
CA ARG A 77 -16.80 19.91 5.99
C ARG A 77 -17.71 19.15 6.96
N GLY A 78 -17.94 19.73 8.13
CA GLY A 78 -18.84 19.17 9.15
C GLY A 78 -18.14 18.23 10.14
N PRO A 79 -18.88 17.33 10.83
CA PRO A 79 -18.28 16.38 11.76
C PRO A 79 -17.35 15.44 10.99
N ARG A 80 -16.15 15.20 11.54
CA ARG A 80 -15.16 14.27 10.97
C ARG A 80 -15.73 12.85 11.02
N LYS A 81 -16.37 12.44 9.94
CA LYS A 81 -16.92 11.10 9.78
C LYS A 81 -16.05 10.34 8.78
N LEU A 82 -15.70 9.10 9.15
CA LEU A 82 -15.03 8.19 8.25
C LEU A 82 -16.03 7.69 7.20
N LEU A 83 -15.73 7.95 5.94
CA LEU A 83 -16.47 7.47 4.79
C LEU A 83 -15.67 6.32 4.16
N SER A 84 -16.22 5.11 4.18
CA SER A 84 -15.63 3.96 3.50
C SER A 84 -16.40 3.65 2.23
N GLN A 85 -15.71 3.51 1.10
CA GLN A 85 -16.34 3.16 -0.18
C GLN A 85 -16.37 1.65 -0.42
N ASN A 86 -15.84 0.83 0.51
CA ASN A 86 -15.72 -0.63 0.36
C ASN A 86 -15.00 -1.10 -0.92
N GLN A 87 -14.27 -0.21 -1.58
CA GLN A 87 -13.48 -0.46 -2.78
C GLN A 87 -11.99 -0.41 -2.44
N TYR A 88 -11.18 -1.24 -3.09
CA TYR A 88 -9.71 -1.22 -2.93
C TYR A 88 -9.02 -0.26 -3.89
N LEU A 89 -9.61 -0.06 -5.07
CA LEU A 89 -9.05 0.74 -6.15
C LEU A 89 -10.00 1.89 -6.49
N SER A 90 -9.44 2.98 -7.00
CA SER A 90 -10.21 4.11 -7.47
C SER A 90 -10.91 3.78 -8.79
N GLU A 91 -12.17 4.18 -8.90
CA GLU A 91 -12.92 4.07 -10.15
C GLU A 91 -12.31 4.91 -11.27
N ILE A 92 -12.31 4.38 -12.48
CA ILE A 92 -11.74 5.04 -13.68
C ILE A 92 -12.81 5.90 -14.38
N GLN A 93 -14.07 5.49 -14.30
CA GLN A 93 -15.16 6.24 -14.93
C GLN A 93 -15.38 7.56 -14.20
N MET A 94 -15.28 8.68 -14.93
CA MET A 94 -15.35 10.02 -14.35
C MET A 94 -16.61 10.24 -13.50
N THR A 95 -17.78 9.77 -13.97
CA THR A 95 -19.04 9.88 -13.22
C THR A 95 -19.02 9.19 -11.87
N ALA A 96 -18.30 8.07 -11.74
CA ALA A 96 -18.13 7.34 -10.49
C ALA A 96 -16.99 7.94 -9.65
N ALA A 97 -15.87 8.33 -10.29
CA ALA A 97 -14.73 8.95 -9.63
C ALA A 97 -15.14 10.26 -8.91
N THR A 98 -15.91 11.13 -9.56
CA THR A 98 -16.36 12.40 -8.97
C THR A 98 -17.30 12.21 -7.78
N LYS A 99 -17.98 11.06 -7.64
CA LYS A 99 -18.81 10.78 -6.45
C LYS A 99 -17.98 10.81 -5.17
N LYS A 100 -16.73 10.37 -5.22
CA LYS A 100 -15.80 10.44 -4.09
C LYS A 100 -15.58 11.89 -3.67
N ASP A 101 -15.26 12.76 -4.62
CA ASP A 101 -14.96 14.16 -4.33
C ASP A 101 -16.19 14.86 -3.74
N ASN A 102 -17.37 14.60 -4.33
CA ASN A 102 -18.64 15.08 -3.81
C ASN A 102 -18.95 14.56 -2.40
N LEU A 103 -18.69 13.27 -2.11
CA LEU A 103 -18.89 12.67 -0.79
C LEU A 103 -18.00 13.30 0.28
N ILE A 104 -16.76 13.61 -0.08
CA ILE A 104 -15.78 14.26 0.81
C ILE A 104 -16.10 15.75 1.00
N GLY A 105 -16.84 16.34 0.05
CA GLY A 105 -17.10 17.78 -0.03
C GLY A 105 -15.92 18.55 -0.64
N SER A 106 -15.16 17.89 -1.51
CA SER A 106 -14.07 18.46 -2.28
C SER A 106 -14.55 18.84 -3.68
N ASP A 107 -13.98 19.90 -4.24
CA ASP A 107 -14.16 20.26 -5.65
C ASP A 107 -12.84 20.07 -6.38
N ALA A 108 -12.83 19.21 -7.41
CA ALA A 108 -11.67 18.95 -8.24
C ALA A 108 -11.18 20.21 -8.99
N TYR A 109 -12.07 21.18 -9.22
CA TYR A 109 -11.76 22.46 -9.86
C TYR A 109 -11.72 23.62 -8.85
N GLY A 110 -11.47 23.33 -7.58
CA GLY A 110 -11.53 24.31 -6.49
C GLY A 110 -10.65 25.55 -6.69
N GLU A 111 -9.55 25.45 -7.44
CA GLU A 111 -8.72 26.62 -7.78
C GLU A 111 -9.50 27.67 -8.60
N PHE A 112 -10.35 27.22 -9.52
CA PHE A 112 -11.20 28.10 -10.33
C PHE A 112 -12.49 28.46 -9.59
N THR A 113 -13.13 27.49 -8.94
CA THR A 113 -14.42 27.71 -8.24
C THR A 113 -14.27 28.66 -7.05
N PHE A 114 -13.20 28.53 -6.27
CA PHE A 114 -13.01 29.32 -5.05
C PHE A 114 -12.10 30.54 -5.24
N MET A 115 -11.43 30.67 -6.40
CA MET A 115 -10.57 31.80 -6.75
C MET A 115 -9.69 32.28 -5.58
N PRO A 116 -8.80 31.43 -5.02
CA PRO A 116 -8.07 31.73 -3.78
C PRO A 116 -7.20 33.00 -3.89
N SER A 117 -6.78 33.37 -5.11
CA SER A 117 -6.02 34.59 -5.39
C SER A 117 -6.81 35.89 -5.24
N PHE A 118 -8.15 35.86 -5.31
CA PHE A 118 -9.02 37.04 -5.30
C PHE A 118 -9.86 37.16 -4.02
N VAL A 119 -9.46 36.47 -2.96
CA VAL A 119 -10.16 36.53 -1.68
C VAL A 119 -9.98 37.91 -1.04
N ASP A 120 -11.09 38.57 -0.68
CA ASP A 120 -11.05 39.82 0.07
C ASP A 120 -10.53 39.56 1.50
N ILE A 121 -9.27 39.92 1.71
CA ILE A 121 -8.56 39.76 2.96
C ILE A 121 -9.19 40.60 4.07
N HIS A 122 -9.67 41.81 3.75
CA HIS A 122 -10.27 42.71 4.74
C HIS A 122 -11.62 42.17 5.21
N ALA A 123 -12.47 41.72 4.29
CA ALA A 123 -13.73 41.07 4.62
C ALA A 123 -13.51 39.81 5.47
N LYS A 124 -12.55 38.95 5.10
CA LYS A 124 -12.25 37.72 5.86
C LYS A 124 -11.76 38.00 7.27
N ARG A 125 -10.90 39.02 7.45
CA ARG A 125 -10.44 39.45 8.78
C ARG A 125 -11.59 39.98 9.64
N LYS A 126 -12.54 40.70 9.05
CA LYS A 126 -13.74 41.18 9.75
C LYS A 126 -14.62 40.01 10.19
N GLU A 127 -14.90 39.05 9.31
CA GLU A 127 -15.67 37.83 9.61
C GLU A 127 -15.07 37.06 10.80
N ILE A 128 -13.76 36.83 10.78
CA ILE A 128 -13.07 36.14 11.87
C ILE A 128 -13.15 36.93 13.18
N ARG A 129 -13.00 38.25 13.12
CA ARG A 129 -13.10 39.12 14.32
C ARG A 129 -14.49 39.03 14.95
N GLU A 130 -15.54 39.09 14.14
CA GLU A 130 -16.93 38.95 14.59
C GLU A 130 -17.22 37.55 15.15
N TYR A 131 -16.66 36.50 14.55
CA TYR A 131 -16.77 35.15 15.07
C TYR A 131 -16.12 35.00 16.46
N ILE A 132 -14.91 35.53 16.63
CA ILE A 132 -14.20 35.50 17.93
C ILE A 132 -14.96 36.28 18.99
N SER A 133 -15.48 37.47 18.65
CA SER A 133 -16.24 38.28 19.61
C SER A 133 -17.53 37.58 20.06
N ARG A 134 -18.21 36.87 19.16
CA ARG A 134 -19.42 36.08 19.50
C ARG A 134 -19.12 34.83 20.30
N LYS A 135 -17.93 34.23 20.15
CA LYS A 135 -17.53 33.03 20.88
C LYS A 135 -17.10 33.32 22.34
N ASN A 136 -16.63 34.54 22.59
CA ASN A 136 -16.13 34.98 23.90
C ASN A 136 -17.20 35.67 24.77
N GLN A 137 -18.42 35.84 24.25
CA GLN A 137 -19.62 36.27 25.01
C GLN A 137 -20.41 35.03 25.44
#